data_AF-A0A4Q0SD15-F1
#
_entry.id   AF-A0A4Q0SD15-F1
#
_cell.length_a   1.000
_cell.length_b   1.000
_cell.length_c   1.000
_cell.angle_alpha   90.00
_cell.angle_beta   90.00
_cell.angle_gamma   90.00
#
_symmetry.space_group_name_H-M   'P 1'
#
loop_
_entity.id
_entity.type
_entity.pdbx_description
1 polymer ?
#
loop_
_entity_poly.entity_id
_entity_poly.type
_entity_poly.pdbx_seq_one_letter_code
_entity_poly.pdbx_strand_id
1 'polypeptide(L)' 'MRRGPATKRASRQRRQLMMPWQRMEALGTITTIEHIIRKFRELIDTDSSIAPELRGVLHETLDWHLLEAKRRVFLRAD' A
#
# COMPACT_ATOMS: atom_id res chain seq x y z
N MET A 1 20.68 37.24 -44.90
CA MET A 1 20.24 37.29 -43.49
C MET A 1 19.47 36.02 -43.15
N ARG A 2 20.03 35.09 -42.35
CA ARG A 2 19.35 33.85 -41.93
C ARG A 2 18.78 34.06 -40.51
N ARG A 3 17.45 34.02 -40.36
CA ARG A 3 16.78 33.94 -39.06
C ARG A 3 16.60 32.46 -38.70
N GLY A 4 17.29 31.99 -37.68
CA GLY A 4 16.96 30.72 -37.04
C GLY A 4 16.00 30.96 -35.86
N PRO A 5 14.92 30.18 -35.69
CA PRO A 5 14.22 30.11 -34.42
C PRO A 5 14.80 28.94 -33.61
N ALA A 6 15.48 29.20 -32.50
CA ALA A 6 14.87 29.43 -31.20
C ALA A 6 14.10 28.18 -30.70
N THR A 7 14.84 27.32 -30.01
CA THR A 7 14.43 26.71 -28.74
C THR A 7 13.03 26.10 -28.66
N LYS A 8 12.88 24.85 -29.15
CA LYS A 8 11.87 23.91 -28.65
C LYS A 8 12.30 23.38 -27.26
N ARG A 9 12.28 24.24 -26.24
CA ARG A 9 12.52 23.86 -24.84
C ARG A 9 11.41 24.42 -23.94
N ALA A 10 10.16 24.07 -24.23
CA ALA A 10 9.04 24.38 -23.34
C ALA A 10 7.83 23.47 -23.58
N SER A 11 8.05 22.17 -23.64
CA SER A 11 6.95 21.17 -23.54
C SER A 11 7.19 20.16 -22.42
N ARG A 12 8.14 20.47 -21.51
CA ARG A 12 8.32 19.78 -20.22
C ARG A 12 7.36 20.33 -19.14
N GLN A 13 6.25 20.93 -19.54
CA GLN A 13 5.23 21.38 -18.61
C GLN A 13 4.30 20.19 -18.33
N ARG A 14 4.32 19.70 -17.09
CA ARG A 14 3.35 18.75 -16.53
C ARG A 14 3.39 17.33 -17.13
N ARG A 15 4.48 16.61 -16.87
CA ARG A 15 4.29 15.22 -16.38
C ARG A 15 3.68 15.37 -15.00
N GLN A 16 2.37 15.61 -14.94
CA GLN A 16 1.63 15.27 -13.73
C GLN A 16 1.97 13.80 -13.48
N LEU A 17 2.59 13.53 -12.34
CA LEU A 17 2.63 12.20 -11.76
C LEU A 17 1.18 11.85 -11.41
N MET A 18 0.33 11.65 -12.42
CA MET A 18 -0.90 10.90 -12.23
C MET A 18 -0.41 9.52 -11.86
N MET A 19 -0.46 9.23 -10.57
CA MET A 19 -0.37 7.86 -10.10
C MET A 19 -1.44 7.09 -10.90
N PRO A 20 -1.07 6.00 -11.58
CA PRO A 20 -2.05 5.17 -12.27
C PRO A 20 -3.21 4.88 -11.32
N TRP A 21 -4.45 5.04 -11.75
CA TRP A 21 -5.65 4.82 -10.91
C TRP A 21 -5.61 3.47 -10.19
N GLN A 22 -5.05 2.45 -10.84
CA GLN A 22 -4.75 1.13 -10.29
C GLN A 22 -3.90 1.18 -9.00
N ARG A 23 -2.92 2.09 -8.93
CA ARG A 23 -2.10 2.31 -7.71
C ARG A 23 -2.91 2.96 -6.60
N MET A 24 -3.86 3.85 -6.91
CA MET A 24 -4.73 4.46 -5.89
C MET A 24 -5.72 3.43 -5.31
N GLU A 25 -6.31 2.59 -6.16
CA GLU A 25 -7.18 1.48 -5.74
C GLU A 25 -6.41 0.43 -4.91
N ALA A 26 -5.18 0.10 -5.33
CA ALA A 26 -4.27 -0.77 -4.60
C ALA A 26 -3.96 -0.23 -3.19
N LEU A 27 -3.68 1.08 -3.06
CA LEU A 27 -3.46 1.72 -1.78
C LEU A 27 -4.71 1.67 -0.89
N GLY A 28 -5.90 1.96 -1.44
CA GLY A 28 -7.15 1.85 -0.68
C GLY A 28 -7.45 0.42 -0.21
N THR A 29 -7.11 -0.58 -1.02
CA THR A 29 -7.22 -2.00 -0.65
C THR A 29 -6.26 -2.34 0.49
N ILE A 30 -5.00 -1.89 0.43
CA ILE A 30 -4.01 -2.11 1.49
C ILE A 30 -4.48 -1.48 2.81
N THR A 31 -4.95 -0.23 2.78
CA THR A 31 -5.46 0.45 3.98
C THR A 31 -6.62 -0.31 4.62
N THR A 32 -7.52 -0.89 3.81
CA THR A 32 -8.63 -1.71 4.31
C THR A 32 -8.11 -2.98 4.99
N ILE A 33 -7.15 -3.66 4.39
CA ILE A 33 -6.54 -4.88 4.95
C ILE A 33 -5.81 -4.56 6.26
N GLU A 34 -5.04 -3.48 6.31
CA GLU A 34 -4.37 -3.02 7.53
C GLU A 34 -5.37 -2.73 8.65
N HIS A 35 -6.50 -2.09 8.33
CA HIS A 35 -7.53 -1.80 9.31
C HIS A 35 -8.14 -3.07 9.89
N ILE A 36 -8.46 -4.06 9.05
CA ILE A 36 -9.02 -5.34 9.47
C ILE A 36 -8.04 -6.10 10.37
N ILE A 37 -6.76 -6.19 9.97
CA ILE A 37 -5.72 -6.85 10.76
C ILE A 37 -5.56 -6.18 12.13
N ARG A 38 -5.57 -4.85 12.19
CA ARG A 38 -5.55 -4.12 13.46
C ARG A 38 -6.72 -4.50 14.37
N LYS A 39 -7.93 -4.65 13.83
CA LYS A 39 -9.09 -5.09 14.61
C LYS A 39 -8.93 -6.51 15.15
N PHE A 40 -8.34 -7.42 14.39
CA PHE A 40 -8.03 -8.75 14.92
C PHE A 40 -7.01 -8.71 16.05
N ARG A 41 -5.97 -7.87 15.95
CA ARG A 41 -5.01 -7.69 17.04
C ARG A 41 -5.66 -7.16 18.32
N GLU A 42 -6.52 -6.13 18.19
CA GLU A 42 -7.29 -5.58 19.32
C GLU A 42 -8.17 -6.66 19.99
N LEU A 43 -8.84 -7.50 19.18
CA LEU A 43 -9.64 -8.61 19.70
C LEU A 43 -8.78 -9.63 20.44
N ILE A 44 -7.61 -10.00 19.91
CA ILE A 44 -6.69 -10.96 20.54
C ILE A 44 -6.16 -10.42 21.86
N ASP A 45 -5.82 -9.14 21.92
CA ASP A 45 -5.24 -8.51 23.12
C ASP A 45 -6.27 -8.39 24.25
N THR A 46 -7.54 -8.18 23.91
CA THR A 46 -8.64 -7.99 24.86
C THR A 46 -9.31 -9.29 25.27
N ASP A 47 -9.17 -10.36 24.49
CA ASP A 47 -9.74 -11.66 24.81
C ASP A 47 -8.92 -12.41 25.88
N SER A 48 -9.46 -12.44 27.10
CA SER A 48 -8.85 -13.15 28.24
C SER A 48 -8.89 -14.68 28.11
N SER A 49 -9.65 -15.23 27.15
CA SER A 49 -9.67 -16.68 26.89
C SER A 49 -8.45 -17.16 26.09
N ILE A 50 -7.73 -16.25 25.44
CA ILE A 50 -6.52 -16.55 24.69
C ILE A 50 -5.31 -16.53 25.63
N ALA A 51 -4.65 -17.68 25.74
CA ALA A 51 -3.43 -17.81 26.53
C ALA A 51 -2.35 -16.81 26.07
N PRO A 52 -1.63 -16.14 26.99
CA PRO A 52 -0.61 -15.13 26.64
C PRO A 52 0.42 -15.64 25.63
N GLU A 53 0.79 -16.91 25.72
CA GLU A 53 1.77 -17.56 24.84
C GLU A 53 1.25 -17.69 23.40
N LEU A 54 -0.07 -17.85 23.23
CA LEU A 54 -0.70 -17.94 21.91
C LEU A 54 -0.87 -16.56 21.25
N ARG A 55 -0.99 -15.48 22.03
CA ARG A 55 -1.16 -14.12 21.50
C ARG A 55 0.00 -13.74 20.58
N GLY A 56 1.24 -14.04 21.00
CA GLY A 56 2.43 -13.78 20.19
C GLY A 56 2.37 -14.46 18.83
N VAL A 57 2.06 -15.76 18.80
CA VAL A 57 1.96 -16.56 17.56
C VAL A 57 0.84 -16.04 16.64
N LEU A 58 -0.30 -15.64 17.21
CA LEU A 58 -1.42 -15.09 16.45
C LEU A 58 -1.05 -13.74 15.82
N HIS A 59 -0.39 -12.87 16.58
CA HIS A 59 0.13 -11.59 16.05
C HIS A 59 1.13 -11.81 14.92
N GLU A 60 2.11 -12.69 15.09
CA GLU A 60 3.08 -13.03 14.04
C GLU A 60 2.40 -13.57 12.77
N THR A 61 1.38 -14.41 12.94
CA THR A 61 0.60 -14.97 11.82
C THR A 61 -0.15 -13.88 11.06
N LEU A 62 -0.78 -12.94 11.78
CA LEU A 62 -1.45 -11.80 11.17
C LEU A 62 -0.47 -10.91 10.39
N ASP A 63 0.74 -10.73 10.91
CA ASP A 63 1.78 -9.88 10.32
C ASP A 63 2.32 -10.48 9.02
N TRP A 64 2.53 -11.80 9.04
CA TRP A 64 2.87 -12.56 7.85
C TRP A 64 1.81 -12.41 6.76
N HIS A 65 0.53 -12.59 7.10
CA HIS A 65 -0.56 -12.46 6.13
C HIS A 65 -0.71 -11.03 5.60
N LEU A 66 -0.50 -10.01 6.43
CA LEU A 66 -0.51 -8.62 5.99
C LEU A 66 0.62 -8.35 4.99
N LEU A 67 1.82 -8.86 5.27
CA LEU A 67 2.97 -8.72 4.37
C LEU A 67 2.70 -9.40 3.02
N GLU A 68 2.17 -10.62 3.03
CA GLU A 68 1.80 -11.35 1.82
C GLU A 68 0.71 -10.63 1.01
N ALA A 69 -0.31 -10.08 1.69
CA ALA A 69 -1.35 -9.32 1.03
C ALA A 69 -0.79 -8.05 0.35
N LYS A 70 0.08 -7.31 1.04
CA LYS A 70 0.77 -6.14 0.47
C LYS A 70 1.59 -6.54 -0.76
N ARG A 71 2.38 -7.62 -0.68
CA ARG A 71 3.15 -8.14 -1.82
C ARG A 71 2.25 -8.42 -3.03
N ARG A 72 1.12 -9.10 -2.85
CA ARG A 72 0.18 -9.41 -3.93
C ARG A 72 -0.42 -8.17 -4.56
N VAL A 73 -0.78 -7.18 -3.76
CA VAL A 73 -1.38 -5.93 -4.26
C VAL A 73 -0.34 -5.11 -5.04
N PHE A 74 0.89 -5.00 -4.54
CA PHE A 74 1.96 -4.29 -5.25
C PHE A 74 2.42 -5.02 -6.52
N LEU A 75 2.56 -6.36 -6.49
CA LEU A 75 2.93 -7.16 -7.67
C LEU A 75 1.86 -7.18 -8.77
N ARG A 76 0.60 -6.86 -8.45
CA ARG A 76 -0.50 -6.73 -9.43
C ARG A 76 -0.67 -5.31 -9.98
N ALA A 77 0.09 -4.35 -9.45
CA ALA A 77 0.01 -2.92 -9.80
C ALA A 77 1.15 -2.45 -10.73
N ASP A 78 2.02 -3.36 -11.14
CA ASP A 78 3.05 -3.22 -12.19
C ASP A 78 2.57 -3.86 -13.51
#